data_AF-A0A841VJK8-F1
#
_entry.id   AF-A0A841VJK8-F1
#
_cell.length_a   1.000
_cell.length_b   1.000
_cell.length_c   1.000
_cell.angle_alpha   90.00
_cell.angle_beta   90.00
_cell.angle_gamma   90.00
#
_symmetry.space_group_name_H-M   'P 1'
#
loop_
_entity.id
_entity.type
_entity.pdbx_description
1 polymer ?
#
loop_
_entity_poly.entity_id
_entity_poly.type
_entity_poly.pdbx_seq_one_letter_code
_entity_poly.pdbx_strand_id
1 'polypeptide(L)'
;MRNFIAIIRHYEKEHQQNTINEINWFRSQSPLIQAIELAAIAKDHRGMRYSHQRRIKLSALDTAKMVLPTMTNSFQQCRTFEQIHELVKTRLHKVHGIGELYIYDTSFRIGAKLTLFPEKLYLHRGVRKGASALSLDIAGHAIEMDTLPNELKHLPPYEVEDILCIYKDKFN
;
A
#
# COMPACT_ATOMS: atom_id res chain seq x y z
N MET A 1 7.86 8.88 -26.03
CA MET A 1 6.45 8.42 -26.09
C MET A 1 6.25 7.44 -24.95
N ARG A 2 5.32 7.71 -24.02
CA ARG A 2 5.10 6.85 -22.85
C ARG A 2 4.61 5.49 -23.33
N ASN A 3 5.37 4.42 -23.11
CA ASN A 3 4.99 3.08 -23.55
C ASN A 3 4.30 2.32 -22.41
N PHE A 4 3.05 2.68 -22.12
CA PHE A 4 2.24 2.04 -21.08
C PHE A 4 2.14 0.54 -21.28
N ILE A 5 1.95 0.08 -22.53
CA ILE A 5 1.84 -1.35 -22.85
C ILE A 5 3.09 -2.12 -22.40
N ALA A 6 4.29 -1.59 -22.69
CA ALA A 6 5.53 -2.26 -22.28
C ALA A 6 5.71 -2.25 -20.76
N ILE A 7 5.34 -1.16 -20.07
CA ILE A 7 5.43 -1.05 -18.61
C ILE A 7 4.45 -2.03 -17.94
N ILE A 8 3.20 -2.07 -18.38
CA ILE A 8 2.16 -2.95 -17.83
C ILE A 8 2.55 -4.41 -18.03
N ARG A 9 2.97 -4.81 -19.24
CA ARG A 9 3.43 -6.19 -19.50
C ARG A 9 4.61 -6.58 -18.64
N HIS A 10 5.57 -5.67 -18.43
CA HIS A 10 6.69 -5.94 -17.55
C HIS A 10 6.25 -6.06 -16.08
N TYR A 11 5.30 -5.24 -15.63
CA TYR A 11 4.72 -5.33 -14.29
C TYR A 11 4.00 -6.66 -14.06
N GLU A 12 3.12 -7.06 -14.98
CA GLU A 12 2.40 -8.34 -14.94
C GLU A 12 3.37 -9.52 -14.82
N LYS A 13 4.44 -9.50 -15.62
CA LYS A 13 5.43 -10.58 -15.67
C LYS A 13 6.32 -10.66 -14.42
N GLU A 14 6.80 -9.51 -13.92
CA GLU A 14 7.89 -9.49 -12.92
C GLU A 14 7.42 -9.18 -11.49
N HIS A 15 6.24 -8.55 -11.33
CA HIS A 15 5.81 -7.98 -10.05
C HIS A 15 4.42 -8.45 -9.59
N GLN A 16 3.45 -8.57 -10.49
CA GLN A 16 2.05 -8.85 -10.11
C GLN A 16 1.91 -10.13 -9.28
N GLN A 17 2.63 -11.21 -9.62
CA GLN A 17 2.58 -12.45 -8.86
C GLN A 17 3.06 -12.28 -7.41
N ASN A 18 4.04 -11.40 -7.16
CA ASN A 18 4.50 -11.11 -5.79
C ASN A 18 3.42 -10.38 -4.99
N THR A 19 2.74 -9.41 -5.60
CA THR A 19 1.61 -8.69 -4.99
C THR A 19 0.46 -9.66 -4.67
N ILE A 20 0.12 -10.56 -5.60
CA ILE A 20 -0.90 -11.61 -5.37
C ILE A 20 -0.49 -12.54 -4.22
N ASN A 21 0.78 -12.96 -4.16
CA ASN A 21 1.28 -13.81 -3.08
C ASN A 21 1.22 -13.10 -1.72
N GLU A 22 1.55 -11.81 -1.66
CA GLU A 22 1.42 -10.99 -0.45
C GLU A 22 -0.03 -10.90 0.01
N ILE A 23 -0.96 -10.57 -0.91
CA ILE A 23 -2.41 -10.53 -0.62
C ILE A 23 -2.88 -11.86 -0.04
N ASN A 24 -2.58 -12.97 -0.71
CA ASN A 24 -3.03 -14.30 -0.30
C ASN A 24 -2.45 -14.70 1.05
N TRP A 25 -1.19 -14.37 1.31
CA TRP A 25 -0.55 -14.66 2.58
C TRP A 25 -1.17 -13.86 3.73
N PHE A 26 -1.40 -12.56 3.58
CA PHE A 26 -2.10 -11.78 4.62
C PHE A 26 -3.53 -12.24 4.84
N ARG A 27 -4.23 -12.63 3.76
CA ARG A 27 -5.60 -13.18 3.83
C ARG A 27 -5.65 -14.46 4.67
N SER A 28 -4.63 -15.33 4.56
CA SER A 28 -4.59 -16.61 5.27
C SER A 28 -4.26 -16.52 6.76
N GLN A 29 -3.77 -15.37 7.25
CA GLN A 29 -3.38 -15.23 8.65
C GLN A 29 -4.60 -15.33 9.59
N SER A 30 -4.47 -16.02 10.71
CA SER A 30 -5.56 -16.19 11.68
C SER A 30 -5.00 -16.23 13.10
N PRO A 31 -5.56 -15.44 14.04
CA PRO A 31 -6.72 -14.56 13.91
C PRO A 31 -6.40 -13.21 13.23
N LEU A 32 -7.41 -12.33 13.03
CA LEU A 32 -7.22 -10.98 12.47
C LEU A 32 -6.07 -10.20 13.15
N ILE A 33 -5.96 -10.32 14.48
CA ILE A 33 -4.89 -9.67 15.25
C ILE A 33 -3.49 -10.06 14.76
N GLN A 34 -3.28 -11.31 14.34
CA GLN A 34 -1.99 -11.77 13.81
C GLN A 34 -1.66 -11.07 12.48
N ALA A 35 -2.66 -10.90 11.60
CA ALA A 35 -2.47 -10.16 10.35
C ALA A 35 -2.07 -8.70 10.62
N ILE A 36 -2.72 -8.07 11.61
CA ILE A 36 -2.43 -6.69 12.03
C ILE A 36 -1.00 -6.59 12.60
N GLU A 37 -0.59 -7.52 13.46
CA GLU A 37 0.76 -7.55 14.02
C GLU A 37 1.83 -7.70 12.93
N LEU A 38 1.64 -8.62 11.98
CA LEU A 38 2.56 -8.86 10.87
C LEU A 38 2.64 -7.65 9.93
N ALA A 39 1.50 -7.01 9.64
CA ALA A 39 1.44 -5.78 8.86
C ALA A 39 2.21 -4.64 9.55
N ALA A 40 2.00 -4.47 10.86
CA ALA A 40 2.65 -3.44 11.66
C ALA A 40 4.19 -3.59 11.67
N ILE A 41 4.71 -4.80 11.72
CA ILE A 41 6.17 -5.03 11.71
C ILE A 41 6.77 -5.19 10.32
N ALA A 42 5.98 -4.99 9.26
CA ALA A 42 6.46 -5.01 7.89
C ALA A 42 7.11 -6.35 7.47
N LYS A 43 6.62 -7.49 7.98
CA LYS A 43 7.21 -8.81 7.69
C LYS A 43 6.45 -9.56 6.60
N ASP A 44 7.20 -10.29 5.78
CA ASP A 44 6.71 -11.21 4.77
C ASP A 44 6.55 -12.66 5.29
N HIS A 45 6.13 -13.56 4.40
CA HIS A 45 5.99 -14.99 4.67
C HIS A 45 7.25 -15.72 5.14
N ARG A 46 8.43 -15.12 4.96
CA ARG A 46 9.73 -15.66 5.41
C ARG A 46 10.14 -15.05 6.75
N GLY A 47 9.31 -14.19 7.34
CA GLY A 47 9.64 -13.41 8.53
C GLY A 47 10.63 -12.27 8.27
N MET A 48 10.91 -11.96 7.00
CA MET A 48 11.84 -10.93 6.58
C MET A 48 11.12 -9.61 6.40
N ARG A 49 11.81 -8.50 6.68
CA ARG A 49 11.22 -7.18 6.44
C ARG A 49 11.20 -6.85 4.96
N TYR A 50 10.07 -6.32 4.46
CA TYR A 50 9.95 -5.80 3.10
C TYR A 50 11.08 -4.81 2.79
N SER A 51 11.67 -4.95 1.60
CA SER A 51 12.91 -4.26 1.20
C SER A 51 12.80 -2.73 1.33
N HIS A 52 11.68 -2.16 0.91
CA HIS A 52 11.40 -0.71 0.97
C HIS A 52 11.13 -0.20 2.40
N GLN A 53 10.94 -1.09 3.39
CA GLN A 53 10.67 -0.74 4.80
C GLN A 53 11.88 -1.01 5.72
N ARG A 54 13.01 -1.49 5.18
CA ARG A 54 14.24 -1.78 5.94
C ARG A 54 14.84 -0.57 6.65
N ARG A 55 14.62 0.64 6.12
CA ARG A 55 15.12 1.89 6.72
C ARG A 55 14.26 2.42 7.87
N ILE A 56 13.08 1.85 8.10
CA ILE A 56 12.22 2.26 9.22
C ILE A 56 12.88 1.78 10.51
N LYS A 57 13.02 2.70 11.47
CA LYS A 57 13.61 2.42 12.79
C LYS A 57 12.80 1.34 13.49
N LEU A 58 13.50 0.41 14.16
CA LEU A 58 12.85 -0.67 14.88
C LEU A 58 11.87 -0.14 15.93
N SER A 59 12.24 0.91 16.67
CA SER A 59 11.39 1.55 17.68
C SER A 59 10.06 2.09 17.13
N ALA A 60 10.03 2.56 15.87
CA ALA A 60 8.81 3.00 15.22
C ALA A 60 7.89 1.82 14.91
N LEU A 61 8.45 0.70 14.46
CA LEU A 61 7.69 -0.54 14.20
C LEU A 61 7.22 -1.19 15.49
N ASP A 62 8.01 -1.16 16.56
CA ASP A 62 7.59 -1.64 17.87
C ASP A 62 6.41 -0.81 18.37
N THR A 63 6.44 0.51 18.18
CA THR A 63 5.30 1.37 18.48
C THR A 63 4.07 0.98 17.69
N ALA A 64 4.20 0.76 16.37
CA ALA A 64 3.08 0.32 15.54
C ALA A 64 2.53 -1.05 15.96
N LYS A 65 3.42 -2.00 16.31
CA LYS A 65 3.06 -3.34 16.80
C LYS A 65 2.33 -3.27 18.15
N MET A 66 2.66 -2.31 19.01
CA MET A 66 1.93 -2.11 20.26
C MET A 66 0.56 -1.46 20.02
N VAL A 67 0.48 -0.50 19.10
CA VAL A 67 -0.72 0.33 18.92
C VAL A 67 -1.79 -0.37 18.07
N LEU A 68 -1.43 -0.88 16.88
CA LEU A 68 -2.43 -1.35 15.91
C LEU A 68 -3.25 -2.56 16.38
N PRO A 69 -2.69 -3.59 17.04
CA PRO A 69 -3.46 -4.73 17.54
C PRO A 69 -4.55 -4.34 18.55
N THR A 70 -4.36 -3.26 19.32
CA THR A 70 -5.39 -2.76 20.26
C THR A 70 -6.66 -2.27 19.53
N MET A 71 -6.56 -2.03 18.21
CA MET A 71 -7.65 -1.56 17.36
C MET A 71 -8.30 -2.70 16.56
N THR A 72 -8.06 -3.97 16.89
CA THR A 72 -8.62 -5.13 16.17
C THR A 72 -10.13 -5.04 15.96
N ASN A 73 -10.89 -4.64 17.00
CA ASN A 73 -12.35 -4.48 16.90
C ASN A 73 -12.73 -3.34 15.93
N SER A 74 -11.99 -2.23 15.94
CA SER A 74 -12.21 -1.12 15.02
C SER A 74 -11.92 -1.52 13.57
N PHE A 75 -10.85 -2.29 13.32
CA PHE A 75 -10.57 -2.83 11.99
C PHE A 75 -11.67 -3.77 11.50
N GLN A 76 -12.22 -4.62 12.37
CA GLN A 76 -13.34 -5.51 12.02
C GLN A 76 -14.62 -4.75 11.62
N GLN A 77 -14.79 -3.53 12.12
CA GLN A 77 -15.92 -2.67 11.78
C GLN A 77 -15.73 -1.88 10.48
N CYS A 78 -14.52 -1.81 9.94
CA CYS A 78 -14.28 -1.17 8.65
C CYS A 78 -15.08 -1.85 7.53
N ARG A 79 -15.51 -1.04 6.57
CA ARG A 79 -16.28 -1.43 5.37
C ARG A 79 -15.64 -0.95 4.08
N THR A 80 -14.66 -0.06 4.17
CA THR A 80 -13.89 0.42 3.03
C THR A 80 -12.40 0.43 3.36
N PHE A 81 -11.56 0.41 2.33
CA PHE A 81 -10.12 0.57 2.49
C PHE A 81 -9.76 1.94 3.08
N GLU A 82 -10.49 3.00 2.70
CA GLU A 82 -10.27 4.35 3.23
C GLU A 82 -10.40 4.40 4.76
N GLN A 83 -11.37 3.68 5.33
CA GLN A 83 -11.51 3.58 6.79
C GLN A 83 -10.32 2.89 7.45
N ILE A 84 -9.75 1.85 6.82
CA ILE A 84 -8.53 1.19 7.31
C ILE A 84 -7.36 2.18 7.24
N HIS A 85 -7.19 2.85 6.10
CA HIS A 85 -6.12 3.80 5.86
C HIS A 85 -6.13 4.96 6.86
N GLU A 86 -7.29 5.60 7.05
CA GLU A 86 -7.42 6.68 8.03
C GLU A 86 -7.22 6.18 9.46
N LEU A 87 -7.69 4.98 9.81
CA LEU A 87 -7.44 4.41 11.14
C LEU A 87 -5.94 4.21 11.41
N VAL A 88 -5.19 3.62 10.46
CA VAL A 88 -3.73 3.46 10.58
C VAL A 88 -3.05 4.82 10.67
N LYS A 89 -3.39 5.74 9.76
CA LYS A 89 -2.83 7.09 9.71
C LYS A 89 -3.06 7.86 11.00
N THR A 90 -4.30 7.95 11.48
CA THR A 90 -4.64 8.67 12.72
C THR A 90 -3.93 8.07 13.93
N ARG A 91 -3.74 6.75 13.98
CA ARG A 91 -3.04 6.11 15.10
C ARG A 91 -1.53 6.30 15.06
N LEU A 92 -0.94 6.41 13.87
CA LEU A 92 0.51 6.43 13.71
C LEU A 92 1.09 7.79 13.28
N HIS A 93 0.28 8.82 13.03
CA HIS A 93 0.76 10.12 12.53
C HIS A 93 1.82 10.80 13.41
N LYS A 94 1.86 10.50 14.72
CA LYS A 94 2.87 11.04 15.66
C LYS A 94 4.12 10.17 15.79
N VAL A 95 4.14 8.99 15.19
CA VAL A 95 5.27 8.06 15.30
C VAL A 95 6.36 8.50 14.32
N HIS A 96 7.43 9.08 14.87
CA HIS A 96 8.54 9.56 14.06
C HIS A 96 9.20 8.41 13.28
N GLY A 97 9.39 8.62 11.97
CA GLY A 97 9.94 7.61 11.05
C GLY A 97 8.90 6.75 10.34
N ILE A 98 7.61 6.93 10.65
CA ILE A 98 6.49 6.40 9.86
C ILE A 98 6.02 7.47 8.86
N GLY A 99 5.94 7.11 7.59
CA GLY A 99 5.48 8.00 6.51
C GLY A 99 4.38 7.37 5.66
N GLU A 100 3.88 8.12 4.67
CA GLU A 100 2.74 7.75 3.82
C GLU A 100 2.87 6.34 3.21
N LEU A 101 4.06 5.98 2.70
CA LEU A 101 4.30 4.64 2.13
C LEU A 101 4.03 3.53 3.17
N TYR A 102 4.58 3.67 4.37
CA TYR A 102 4.36 2.67 5.42
C TYR A 102 2.88 2.60 5.82
N ILE A 103 2.21 3.74 5.92
CA ILE A 103 0.78 3.81 6.25
C ILE A 103 -0.02 3.07 5.19
N TYR A 104 0.23 3.35 3.91
CA TYR A 104 -0.42 2.67 2.79
C TYR A 104 -0.16 1.17 2.81
N ASP A 105 1.11 0.73 2.85
CA ASP A 105 1.47 -0.69 2.83
C ASP A 105 0.85 -1.45 4.01
N THR A 106 0.87 -0.87 5.20
CA THR A 106 0.28 -1.46 6.41
C THR A 106 -1.23 -1.60 6.25
N SER A 107 -1.88 -0.57 5.71
CA SER A 107 -3.32 -0.57 5.44
C SER A 107 -3.68 -1.58 4.36
N PHE A 108 -2.87 -1.71 3.31
CA PHE A 108 -3.05 -2.67 2.23
C PHE A 108 -3.02 -4.11 2.73
N ARG A 109 -2.09 -4.43 3.62
CA ARG A 109 -1.96 -5.76 4.23
C ARG A 109 -3.11 -6.10 5.16
N ILE A 110 -3.57 -5.15 5.97
CA ILE A 110 -4.77 -5.32 6.80
C ILE A 110 -6.02 -5.45 5.90
N GLY A 111 -6.10 -4.63 4.85
CA GLY A 111 -7.13 -4.69 3.82
C GLY A 111 -7.20 -6.04 3.14
N ALA A 112 -6.06 -6.66 2.80
CA ALA A 112 -6.00 -8.00 2.23
C ALA A 112 -6.62 -9.05 3.17
N LYS A 113 -6.43 -8.92 4.49
CA LYS A 113 -7.09 -9.79 5.48
C LYS A 113 -8.60 -9.59 5.55
N LEU A 114 -9.06 -8.35 5.40
CA LEU A 114 -10.47 -7.98 5.47
C LEU A 114 -11.18 -8.01 4.11
N THR A 115 -10.46 -8.30 3.03
CA THR A 115 -10.94 -8.20 1.63
C THR A 115 -11.46 -6.79 1.31
N LEU A 116 -10.77 -5.77 1.81
CA LEU A 116 -11.06 -4.35 1.58
C LEU A 116 -9.86 -3.74 0.86
N PHE A 117 -10.01 -3.46 -0.43
CA PHE A 117 -8.93 -2.95 -1.30
C PHE A 117 -9.15 -1.48 -1.68
N PRO A 118 -8.08 -0.74 -2.05
CA PRO A 118 -8.20 0.64 -2.45
C PRO A 118 -9.12 0.78 -3.68
N GLU A 119 -9.98 1.79 -3.65
CA GLU A 119 -10.82 2.23 -4.79
C GLU A 119 -10.22 3.45 -5.49
N LYS A 120 -9.24 4.09 -4.85
CA LYS A 120 -8.52 5.29 -5.28
C LYS A 120 -7.02 5.00 -5.32
N LEU A 121 -6.29 5.79 -6.08
CA LEU A 121 -4.83 5.75 -6.10
C LEU A 121 -4.26 6.58 -4.94
N TYR A 122 -3.82 5.93 -3.87
CA TYR A 122 -3.24 6.63 -2.71
C TYR A 122 -1.83 7.14 -3.00
N LEU A 123 -1.56 8.38 -2.59
CA LEU A 123 -0.32 9.07 -2.89
C LEU A 123 0.68 8.94 -1.73
N HIS A 124 1.85 8.40 -2.04
CA HIS A 124 3.07 8.53 -1.25
C HIS A 124 4.24 8.95 -2.15
N ARG A 125 5.41 9.21 -1.56
CA ARG A 125 6.61 9.72 -2.28
C ARG A 125 6.92 9.01 -3.61
N GLY A 126 6.76 7.69 -3.68
CA GLY A 126 7.01 6.89 -4.88
C GLY A 126 5.99 7.20 -5.98
N VAL A 127 4.71 7.02 -5.66
CA VAL A 127 3.57 7.29 -6.56
C VAL A 127 3.53 8.74 -6.99
N ARG A 128 3.79 9.71 -6.10
CA ARG A 128 3.80 11.15 -6.44
C ARG A 128 4.78 11.45 -7.57
N LYS A 129 5.93 10.76 -7.65
CA LYS A 129 6.87 10.92 -8.76
C LYS A 129 6.28 10.39 -10.07
N GLY A 130 5.72 9.18 -10.06
CA GLY A 130 5.06 8.61 -11.24
C GLY A 130 3.86 9.45 -11.69
N ALA A 131 2.99 9.82 -10.77
CA ALA A 131 1.82 10.67 -11.02
C ALA A 131 2.20 12.05 -11.57
N SER A 132 3.25 12.68 -11.02
CA SER A 132 3.77 13.96 -11.53
C SER A 132 4.31 13.83 -12.96
N ALA A 133 5.03 12.76 -13.26
CA ALA A 133 5.52 12.47 -14.62
C ALA A 133 4.37 12.24 -15.61
N LEU A 134 3.18 11.87 -15.12
CA LEU A 134 1.94 11.77 -15.89
C LEU A 134 1.10 13.06 -15.91
N SER A 135 1.56 14.14 -15.27
CA SER A 135 0.86 15.42 -15.16
C SER A 135 -0.48 15.32 -14.41
N LEU A 136 -0.58 14.40 -13.46
CA LEU A 136 -1.75 14.26 -12.58
C LEU A 136 -1.68 15.25 -11.41
N ASP A 137 -2.84 15.58 -10.83
CA ASP A 137 -2.91 16.39 -9.61
C ASP A 137 -2.41 15.58 -8.41
N ILE A 138 -1.33 16.07 -7.79
CA ILE A 138 -0.68 15.44 -6.64
C ILE A 138 -0.82 16.27 -5.35
N ALA A 139 -1.73 17.26 -5.30
CA ALA A 139 -1.93 18.07 -4.10
C ALA A 139 -2.59 17.28 -2.95
N GLY A 140 -3.38 16.26 -3.28
CA GLY A 140 -4.13 15.45 -2.33
C GLY A 140 -3.37 14.28 -1.68
N HIS A 141 -4.12 13.43 -0.99
CA HIS A 141 -3.65 12.15 -0.42
C HIS A 141 -4.00 10.95 -1.31
N ALA A 142 -4.93 11.11 -2.25
CA ALA A 142 -5.31 10.11 -3.23
C ALA A 142 -5.81 10.78 -4.52
N ILE A 143 -5.83 10.03 -5.61
CA ILE A 143 -6.33 10.42 -6.93
C ILE A 143 -7.48 9.48 -7.32
N GLU A 144 -8.56 10.05 -7.87
CA GLU A 144 -9.67 9.27 -8.39
C GLU A 144 -9.26 8.52 -9.68
N MET A 145 -9.62 7.25 -9.78
CA MET A 145 -9.18 6.38 -10.87
C MET A 145 -9.65 6.85 -12.26
N ASP A 146 -10.78 7.56 -12.32
CA ASP A 146 -11.35 8.10 -13.55
C ASP A 146 -10.51 9.24 -14.17
N THR A 147 -9.65 9.89 -13.38
CA THR A 147 -8.73 10.94 -13.83
C THR A 147 -7.44 10.40 -14.45
N LEU A 148 -7.16 9.09 -14.32
CA LEU A 148 -5.95 8.48 -14.85
C LEU A 148 -5.95 8.37 -16.39
N PRO A 149 -4.80 8.13 -17.03
CA PRO A 149 -4.76 7.70 -18.43
C PRO A 149 -5.58 6.41 -18.66
N ASN A 150 -6.26 6.30 -19.80
CA ASN A 150 -7.16 5.17 -20.11
C ASN A 150 -6.47 3.81 -20.01
N GLU A 151 -5.17 3.75 -20.31
CA GLU A 151 -4.33 2.58 -20.20
C GLU A 151 -4.14 2.08 -18.76
N LEU A 152 -4.43 2.90 -17.74
CA LEU A 152 -4.33 2.52 -16.33
C LEU A 152 -5.69 2.31 -15.66
N LYS A 153 -6.79 2.86 -16.22
CA LYS A 153 -8.13 2.83 -15.60
C LYS A 153 -8.71 1.42 -15.41
N HIS A 154 -8.27 0.46 -16.21
CA HIS A 154 -8.77 -0.92 -16.16
C HIS A 154 -8.03 -1.78 -15.14
N LEU A 155 -6.91 -1.29 -14.59
CA LEU A 155 -6.14 -2.00 -13.58
C LEU A 155 -6.70 -1.71 -12.18
N PRO A 156 -6.58 -2.68 -11.24
CA PRO A 156 -6.88 -2.41 -9.85
C PRO A 156 -6.04 -1.24 -9.31
N PRO A 157 -6.57 -0.38 -8.41
CA PRO A 157 -5.84 0.79 -7.93
C PRO A 157 -4.50 0.47 -7.25
N TYR A 158 -4.38 -0.69 -6.60
CA TYR A 158 -3.13 -1.14 -5.99
C TYR A 158 -2.07 -1.55 -7.03
N GLU A 159 -2.47 -2.02 -8.22
CA GLU A 159 -1.51 -2.30 -9.31
C GLU A 159 -1.05 -1.00 -9.96
N VAL A 160 -1.95 -0.02 -10.09
CA VAL A 160 -1.58 1.33 -10.56
C VAL A 160 -0.61 1.98 -9.58
N GLU A 161 -0.83 1.83 -8.28
CA GLU A 161 0.11 2.28 -7.24
C GLU A 161 1.50 1.69 -7.46
N ASP A 162 1.60 0.36 -7.52
CA ASP A 162 2.85 -0.36 -7.77
C ASP A 162 3.53 0.16 -9.05
N ILE A 163 2.78 0.30 -10.15
CA ILE A 163 3.31 0.76 -11.43
C ILE A 163 3.90 2.17 -11.31
N LEU A 164 3.17 3.10 -10.71
CA LEU A 164 3.64 4.48 -10.54
C LEU A 164 4.81 4.56 -9.55
N CYS A 165 4.87 3.67 -8.56
CA CYS A 165 5.95 3.64 -7.59
C CYS A 165 7.24 3.01 -8.14
N ILE A 166 7.13 1.87 -8.85
CA ILE A 166 8.24 1.10 -9.40
C ILE A 166 8.82 1.79 -10.63
N TYR A 167 7.97 2.18 -11.58
CA TYR A 167 8.38 2.72 -12.89
C TYR A 167 8.39 4.24 -12.95
N LYS A 168 8.33 4.95 -11.81
CA LYS A 168 8.41 6.42 -11.71
C LYS A 168 9.47 7.07 -12.62
N ASP A 169 10.62 6.44 -12.79
CA ASP A 169 11.74 6.96 -13.59
C ASP A 169 11.64 6.63 -15.09
N LYS A 170 10.60 5.88 -15.51
CA LYS A 170 10.32 5.49 -16.91
C LYS A 170 9.21 6.33 -17.55
N PHE A 171 8.54 7.20 -16.78
CA PHE A 171 7.47 8.07 -17.27
C PHE A 171 7.96 9.46 -17.71
N ASN A 172 9.22 9.79 -17.41
CA ASN A 172 9.89 11.03 -17.83
C ASN A 172 10.36 10.98 -19.29
#